data_AF-A0A662TB19-F1
#
_entry.id   AF-A0A662TB19-F1
#
_cell.length_a   1.000
_cell.length_b   1.000
_cell.length_c   1.000
_cell.angle_alpha   90.00
_cell.angle_beta   90.00
_cell.angle_gamma   90.00
#
_symmetry.space_group_name_H-M   'P 1'
#
loop_
_entity.id
_entity.type
_entity.pdbx_description
1 polymer ?
#
loop_
_entity_poly.entity_id
_entity_poly.type
_entity_poly.pdbx_seq_one_letter_code
_entity_poly.pdbx_strand_id
1 'polypeptide(L)'
;MLLSVLSISSIYSVSAAEDSGDSLLGFKLLLSKHGVTGDALIDIAVVIDGSTPFDEVCSIYNGFKDLKIVVEGKRLSAVFSNIARTRNGDYIFKVRGKANDLLGMLSEYKTYIKSINYRPVFNYKNLLQNVGSNIPGISFKDKKVVPGENTFIVRHIIGADAVEAIYNINGSGVKIAIVDTGVDYGHPDLQNKLVFFTGYYNGTWIREPLVLDADESQVIMLKTFNADVNGYIDVSNENFTIYVPDEVNVSAPYTSYYVGNVTSVSGDYKFGVTYMLLPVYGWMTVGVLMSDPDVSHNYTTLIIDANNNGIFNESVDAFAFYTGNRILAAYYPGDTWPYISFGVAGGFFFDVGWWFSGTSKFYPGWDLNGNYISIFYDFYGHGTSCSSAAAGEGGVPGIAPGAKILGVKSLWWGDIEAGMLWAAGFDVDPVGGLMFYYTGSKREDIISNSWGISTFVYDITG
;
A
#
# COMPACT_ATOMS: atom_id res chain seq x y z
N MET A 1 13.85 5.72 32.93
CA MET A 1 14.43 5.68 31.56
C MET A 1 13.56 4.85 30.59
N LEU A 2 12.25 4.75 30.86
CA LEU A 2 11.28 3.91 30.12
C LEU A 2 10.30 4.74 29.26
N LEU A 3 10.37 6.08 29.32
CA LEU A 3 9.40 6.99 28.70
C LEU A 3 9.87 7.62 27.37
N SER A 4 11.12 7.41 26.95
CA SER A 4 11.72 8.10 25.80
C SER A 4 11.74 7.28 24.50
N VAL A 5 11.18 6.06 24.49
CA VAL A 5 11.19 5.16 23.32
C VAL A 5 9.80 4.98 22.71
N LEU A 6 8.74 5.31 23.46
CA LEU A 6 7.34 5.24 23.00
C LEU A 6 6.94 6.37 22.01
N SER A 7 7.85 7.27 21.63
CA SER A 7 7.54 8.43 20.77
C SER A 7 8.03 8.31 19.31
N ILE A 8 8.40 7.10 18.86
CA ILE A 8 9.25 6.89 17.68
C ILE A 8 8.49 6.83 16.34
N SER A 9 7.16 6.74 16.33
CA SER A 9 6.34 6.74 15.08
C SER A 9 5.20 7.77 15.06
N SER A 10 5.05 8.54 16.12
CA SER A 10 3.95 9.48 16.32
C SER A 10 4.28 10.85 15.71
N ILE A 11 3.54 11.24 14.67
CA ILE A 11 3.41 12.66 14.28
C ILE A 11 2.57 13.31 15.37
N TYR A 12 3.14 14.32 16.03
CA TYR A 12 2.39 15.09 17.01
C TYR A 12 1.96 16.42 16.39
N SER A 13 0.66 16.69 16.42
CA SER A 13 0.03 17.90 15.89
C SER A 13 -0.41 18.83 17.03
N VAL A 14 -0.10 20.13 16.92
CA VAL A 14 -0.71 21.16 17.78
C VAL A 14 -1.58 22.06 16.90
N SER A 15 -2.89 22.10 17.15
CA SER A 15 -3.83 22.98 16.46
C SER A 15 -4.05 24.26 17.27
N ALA A 16 -4.20 25.41 16.60
CA ALA A 16 -4.51 26.69 17.25
C ALA A 16 -5.90 26.76 17.91
N ALA A 17 -6.70 25.69 17.88
CA ALA A 17 -8.03 25.63 18.49
C ALA A 17 -8.05 24.94 19.87
N GLU A 18 -6.96 24.29 20.28
CA GLU A 18 -6.79 23.71 21.63
C GLU A 18 -5.62 24.36 22.37
N ASP A 19 -5.62 25.68 22.46
CA ASP A 19 -5.31 26.42 23.69
C ASP A 19 -5.43 27.90 23.36
N SER A 20 -6.12 28.64 24.21
CA SER A 20 -6.33 30.07 24.08
C SER A 20 -5.00 30.83 24.10
N GLY A 21 -4.42 31.07 22.92
CA GLY A 21 -3.34 32.02 22.68
C GLY A 21 -1.95 31.60 23.12
N ASP A 22 -1.30 30.66 22.42
CA ASP A 22 0.16 30.60 22.20
C ASP A 22 0.54 29.33 21.40
N SER A 23 0.49 29.38 20.06
CA SER A 23 0.90 28.26 19.18
C SER A 23 2.32 27.72 19.49
N LEU A 24 3.18 28.60 20.02
CA LEU A 24 4.53 28.29 20.43
C LEU A 24 4.64 27.64 21.81
N LEU A 25 3.72 27.95 22.74
CA LEU A 25 3.73 27.37 24.09
C LEU A 25 3.34 25.89 24.02
N GLY A 26 2.31 25.55 23.24
CA GLY A 26 1.93 24.17 22.97
C GLY A 26 3.07 23.36 22.35
N PHE A 27 3.77 23.93 21.36
CA PHE A 27 4.93 23.29 20.74
C PHE A 27 6.11 23.10 21.72
N LYS A 28 6.43 24.10 22.55
CA LYS A 28 7.45 23.98 23.62
C LYS A 28 7.10 22.92 24.65
N LEU A 29 5.84 22.88 25.10
CA LEU A 29 5.35 21.87 26.05
C LEU A 29 5.43 20.47 25.45
N LEU A 30 5.15 20.31 24.16
CA LEU A 30 5.24 19.01 23.49
C LEU A 30 6.70 18.54 23.34
N LEU A 31 7.62 19.42 22.93
CA LEU A 31 9.04 19.10 22.92
C LEU A 31 9.54 18.66 24.31
N SER A 32 9.12 19.36 25.37
CA SER A 32 9.44 19.02 26.76
C SER A 32 8.83 17.67 27.20
N LYS A 33 7.55 17.43 26.89
CA LYS A 33 6.83 16.17 27.18
C LYS A 33 7.52 14.96 26.54
N HIS A 34 8.12 15.13 25.37
CA HIS A 34 8.81 14.08 24.64
C HIS A 34 10.33 14.06 24.86
N GLY A 35 10.83 14.81 25.85
CA GLY A 35 12.26 14.78 26.23
C GLY A 35 13.20 15.31 25.15
N VAL A 36 12.70 16.11 24.19
CA VAL A 36 13.51 16.67 23.11
C VAL A 36 14.32 17.84 23.66
N THR A 37 15.64 17.71 23.65
CA THR A 37 16.54 18.80 24.09
C THR A 37 16.60 19.90 23.03
N GLY A 38 16.92 21.13 23.44
CA GLY A 38 16.98 22.27 22.53
C GLY A 38 17.95 22.14 21.35
N ASP A 39 18.99 21.31 21.51
CA ASP A 39 19.98 21.00 20.48
C ASP A 39 19.59 19.83 19.57
N ALA A 40 18.49 19.13 19.85
CA ALA A 40 18.03 18.02 19.04
C ALA A 40 17.58 18.52 17.66
N LEU A 41 17.99 17.79 16.62
CA LEU A 41 17.54 18.05 15.25
C LEU A 41 16.11 17.50 15.09
N ILE A 42 15.21 18.30 14.57
CA ILE A 42 13.80 17.95 14.36
C ILE A 42 13.34 18.37 12.96
N ASP A 43 12.35 17.66 12.43
CA ASP A 43 11.59 18.07 11.24
C ASP A 43 10.26 18.65 11.71
N ILE A 44 9.87 19.79 11.16
CA ILE A 44 8.56 20.40 11.36
C ILE A 44 7.87 20.60 10.01
N ALA A 45 6.55 20.50 10.01
CA ALA A 45 5.70 21.05 8.96
C ALA A 45 5.04 22.31 9.51
N VAL A 46 5.33 23.45 8.90
CA VAL A 46 4.77 24.75 9.25
C VAL A 46 3.52 24.96 8.42
N VAL A 47 2.38 25.16 9.06
CA VAL A 47 1.11 25.49 8.40
C VAL A 47 0.81 26.96 8.65
N ILE A 48 0.73 27.73 7.57
CA ILE A 48 0.41 29.16 7.58
C ILE A 48 -1.03 29.36 7.13
N ASP A 49 -1.74 30.27 7.77
CA ASP A 49 -3.11 30.60 7.41
C ASP A 49 -3.25 30.94 5.91
N GLY A 50 -4.21 30.29 5.24
CA GLY A 50 -4.47 30.45 3.82
C GLY A 50 -4.85 31.87 3.40
N SER A 51 -5.33 32.72 4.32
CA SER A 51 -5.61 34.14 4.07
C SER A 51 -4.36 35.02 4.00
N THR A 52 -3.18 34.49 4.36
CA THR A 52 -1.91 35.24 4.33
C THR A 52 -1.54 35.56 2.88
N PRO A 53 -1.20 36.83 2.54
CA PRO A 53 -0.72 37.19 1.21
C PRO A 53 0.49 36.33 0.79
N PHE A 54 0.51 35.85 -0.46
CA PHE A 54 1.53 34.90 -0.90
C PHE A 54 2.96 35.46 -0.82
N ASP A 55 3.13 36.78 -1.01
CA ASP A 55 4.44 37.43 -0.86
C ASP A 55 4.95 37.37 0.58
N GLU A 56 4.05 37.46 1.57
CA GLU A 56 4.39 37.29 2.99
C GLU A 56 4.75 35.82 3.29
N VAL A 57 4.02 34.86 2.71
CA VAL A 57 4.35 33.43 2.82
C VAL A 57 5.73 33.14 2.22
N CYS A 58 6.05 33.73 1.06
CA CYS A 58 7.37 33.64 0.45
C CYS A 58 8.46 34.25 1.35
N SER A 59 8.18 35.38 2.00
CA SER A 59 9.10 36.02 2.95
C SER A 59 9.40 35.10 4.14
N ILE A 60 8.37 34.53 4.77
CA ILE A 60 8.50 33.58 5.89
C ILE A 60 9.28 32.34 5.45
N TYR A 61 8.92 31.76 4.31
CA TYR A 61 9.60 30.60 3.74
C TYR A 61 11.08 30.87 3.45
N ASN A 62 11.42 32.06 2.93
CA ASN A 62 12.80 32.46 2.70
C ASN A 62 13.56 32.71 4.01
N GLY A 63 12.91 33.26 5.04
CA GLY A 63 13.48 33.37 6.39
C GLY A 63 13.91 32.01 6.95
N PHE A 64 13.08 30.98 6.77
CA PHE A 64 13.48 29.61 7.12
C PHE A 64 14.59 29.05 6.22
N LYS A 65 14.64 29.39 4.92
CA LYS A 65 15.73 28.95 4.02
C LYS A 65 17.09 29.49 4.44
N ASP A 66 17.13 30.68 5.01
CA ASP A 66 18.35 31.34 5.49
C ASP A 66 18.90 30.70 6.78
N LEU A 67 18.09 29.87 7.46
CA LEU A 67 18.55 29.08 8.59
C LEU A 67 19.60 28.06 8.12
N LYS A 68 20.85 28.28 8.57
CA LYS A 68 22.00 27.44 8.23
C LYS A 68 22.06 26.25 9.16
N ILE A 69 21.67 25.08 8.67
CA ILE A 69 21.88 23.84 9.41
C ILE A 69 23.21 23.20 9.00
N VAL A 70 23.97 22.76 10.01
CA VAL A 70 25.18 21.97 9.80
C VAL A 70 24.89 20.56 10.25
N VAL A 71 24.85 19.63 9.30
CA VAL A 71 24.68 18.21 9.54
C VAL A 71 25.96 17.53 9.08
N GLU A 72 26.72 16.98 10.03
CA GLU A 72 27.95 16.24 9.74
C GLU A 72 29.02 17.04 8.97
N GLY A 73 29.16 18.32 9.31
CA GLY A 73 30.12 19.23 8.67
C GLY A 73 29.66 19.75 7.30
N LYS A 74 28.52 19.28 6.77
CA LYS A 74 27.91 19.81 5.55
C LYS A 74 26.85 20.83 5.89
N ARG A 75 26.85 21.96 5.16
CA ARG A 75 25.82 23.00 5.26
C ARG A 75 24.65 22.59 4.36
N LEU A 76 23.46 22.52 4.93
CA LEU A 76 22.22 22.23 4.21
C LEU A 76 21.24 23.40 4.42
N SER A 77 20.30 23.58 3.50
CA SER A 77 19.16 24.46 3.75
C SER A 77 18.25 23.79 4.78
N ALA A 78 17.72 24.56 5.72
CA ALA A 78 16.74 24.06 6.67
C ALA A 78 15.43 23.66 5.98
N VAL A 79 15.06 24.32 4.89
CA VAL A 79 13.83 24.02 4.15
C VAL A 79 14.08 22.91 3.14
N PHE A 80 13.24 21.88 3.14
CA PHE A 80 13.39 20.71 2.26
C PHE A 80 12.12 20.34 1.48
N SER A 81 11.14 21.24 1.42
CA SER A 81 9.99 21.14 0.52
C SER A 81 9.67 22.48 -0.10
N ASN A 82 9.01 22.48 -1.26
CA ASN A 82 8.34 23.67 -1.78
C ASN A 82 7.16 24.07 -0.88
N ILE A 83 6.66 25.31 -1.07
CA ILE A 83 5.38 25.75 -0.51
C ILE A 83 4.27 25.01 -1.25
N ALA A 84 3.37 24.37 -0.51
CA ALA A 84 2.18 23.70 -1.04
C ALA A 84 0.91 24.25 -0.37
N ARG A 85 -0.26 23.88 -0.91
CA ARG A 85 -1.57 24.16 -0.31
C ARG A 85 -2.09 22.91 0.41
N THR A 86 -2.70 23.09 1.56
CA THR A 86 -3.48 22.05 2.26
C THR A 86 -4.90 21.98 1.69
N ARG A 87 -5.66 20.95 2.06
CA ARG A 87 -7.07 20.78 1.67
C ARG A 87 -7.95 21.98 2.04
N ASN A 88 -7.63 22.69 3.12
CA ASN A 88 -8.42 23.82 3.60
C ASN A 88 -7.97 25.16 3.00
N GLY A 89 -7.05 25.15 2.03
CA GLY A 89 -6.48 26.35 1.43
C GLY A 89 -5.33 26.97 2.21
N ASP A 90 -4.93 26.43 3.36
CA ASP A 90 -3.75 26.90 4.11
C ASP A 90 -2.44 26.59 3.37
N TYR A 91 -1.38 27.33 3.64
CA TYR A 91 -0.05 27.03 3.08
C TYR A 91 0.72 26.07 3.99
N ILE A 92 1.52 25.18 3.41
CA ILE A 92 2.36 24.24 4.16
C ILE A 92 3.74 24.09 3.53
N PHE A 93 4.77 24.04 4.37
CA PHE A 93 6.13 23.65 3.96
C PHE A 93 6.87 22.97 5.11
N LYS A 94 7.94 22.25 4.78
CA LYS A 94 8.70 21.40 5.71
C LYS A 94 10.09 21.98 5.96
N VAL A 95 10.46 22.04 7.24
CA VAL A 95 11.71 22.61 7.73
C VAL A 95 12.39 21.63 8.69
N ARG A 96 13.71 21.57 8.63
CA ARG A 96 14.60 20.81 9.50
C ARG A 96 15.53 21.76 10.22
N GLY A 97 15.73 21.57 11.51
CA GLY A 97 16.63 22.41 12.29
C GLY A 97 16.73 21.95 13.73
N LYS A 98 17.62 22.59 14.51
CA LYS A 98 17.65 22.37 15.95
C LYS A 98 16.36 22.91 16.56
N ALA A 99 15.84 22.22 17.56
CA ALA A 99 14.58 22.60 18.22
C ALA A 99 14.60 24.07 18.70
N ASN A 100 15.69 24.55 19.30
CA ASN A 100 15.82 25.94 19.74
C ASN A 100 15.84 26.95 18.60
N ASP A 101 16.57 26.64 17.52
CA ASP A 101 16.68 27.54 16.36
C ASP A 101 15.32 27.69 15.66
N LEU A 102 14.63 26.56 15.48
CA LEU A 102 13.27 26.55 14.92
C LEU A 102 12.29 27.27 15.84
N LEU A 103 12.37 27.07 17.16
CA LEU A 103 11.55 27.81 18.12
C LEU A 103 11.78 29.33 18.03
N GLY A 104 13.03 29.77 17.85
CA GLY A 104 13.36 31.18 17.61
C GLY A 104 12.68 31.71 16.36
N MET A 105 12.85 31.01 15.23
CA MET A 105 12.24 31.39 13.94
C MET A 105 10.71 31.41 14.00
N LEU A 106 10.09 30.37 14.56
CA LEU A 106 8.64 30.27 14.70
C LEU A 106 8.07 31.36 15.62
N SER A 107 8.86 31.85 16.59
CA SER A 107 8.43 32.95 17.45
C SER A 107 8.30 34.28 16.70
N GLU A 108 9.13 34.50 15.69
CA GLU A 108 9.10 35.69 14.83
C GLU A 108 7.82 35.73 13.97
N TYR A 109 7.38 34.57 13.48
CA TYR A 109 6.23 34.45 12.58
C TYR A 109 4.96 33.91 13.24
N LYS A 110 4.90 33.93 14.58
CA LYS A 110 3.83 33.26 15.36
C LYS A 110 2.41 33.68 14.98
N THR A 111 2.22 34.90 14.47
CA THR A 111 0.91 35.45 14.08
C THR A 111 0.35 34.86 12.80
N TYR A 112 1.22 34.28 11.95
CA TYR A 112 0.84 33.67 10.68
C TYR A 112 0.67 32.15 10.79
N ILE A 113 1.24 31.56 11.83
CA ILE A 113 1.30 30.11 12.00
C ILE A 113 0.00 29.60 12.60
N LYS A 114 -0.70 28.78 11.83
CA LYS A 114 -1.96 28.13 12.21
C LYS A 114 -1.73 26.83 12.96
N SER A 115 -0.75 26.05 12.55
CA SER A 115 -0.35 24.83 13.25
C SER A 115 1.08 24.41 12.93
N ILE A 116 1.65 23.62 13.82
CA ILE A 116 2.97 23.02 13.64
C ILE A 116 2.81 21.52 13.91
N ASN A 117 3.26 20.72 12.96
CA ASN A 117 3.46 19.29 13.16
C ASN A 117 4.95 19.04 13.29
N TYR A 118 5.37 18.16 14.18
CA TYR A 118 6.79 17.81 14.27
C TYR A 118 7.05 16.32 14.38
N ARG A 119 8.28 15.95 14.02
CA ARG A 119 8.90 14.65 14.30
C ARG A 119 10.38 14.85 14.65
N PRO A 120 10.93 14.11 15.64
CA PRO A 120 12.38 14.12 15.88
C PRO A 120 13.16 13.60 14.66
N VAL A 121 14.31 14.19 14.34
CA VAL A 121 15.23 13.61 13.35
C VAL A 121 16.10 12.58 14.06
N PHE A 122 15.97 11.33 13.64
CA PHE A 122 16.69 10.20 14.19
C PHE A 122 18.21 10.36 14.01
N ASN A 123 18.97 10.38 15.11
CA ASN A 123 20.43 10.42 15.06
C ASN A 123 21.01 9.00 15.08
N TYR A 124 21.22 8.46 13.89
CA TYR A 124 21.74 7.11 13.66
C TYR A 124 23.15 6.86 14.27
N LYS A 125 23.94 7.90 14.54
CA LYS A 125 25.29 7.76 15.12
C LYS A 125 25.30 7.31 16.57
N ASN A 126 24.28 7.66 17.36
CA ASN A 126 24.17 7.18 18.74
C ASN A 126 23.83 5.68 18.80
N LEU A 127 23.20 5.14 17.76
CA LEU A 127 23.10 3.69 17.59
C LEU A 127 24.45 3.10 17.21
N LEU A 128 25.08 3.57 16.13
CA LEU A 128 26.31 2.96 15.62
C LEU A 128 27.51 3.05 16.59
N GLN A 129 27.62 4.12 17.38
CA GLN A 129 28.68 4.24 18.41
C GLN A 129 28.47 3.32 19.61
N ASN A 130 27.25 2.79 19.81
CA ASN A 130 26.91 1.83 20.87
C ASN A 130 26.76 0.40 20.36
N VAL A 131 26.60 0.18 19.05
CA VAL A 131 26.48 -1.15 18.44
C VAL A 131 27.82 -1.89 18.45
N GLY A 132 28.94 -1.18 18.25
CA GLY A 132 30.28 -1.80 18.27
C GLY A 132 30.84 -2.09 19.66
N SER A 133 30.25 -1.53 20.72
CA SER A 133 30.78 -1.57 22.10
C SER A 133 29.86 -2.28 23.10
N ASN A 134 28.55 -2.39 22.83
CA ASN A 134 27.57 -2.97 23.75
C ASN A 134 26.92 -4.28 23.29
N ILE A 135 27.37 -4.87 22.16
CA ILE A 135 26.90 -6.19 21.74
C ILE A 135 28.03 -7.21 21.89
N PRO A 136 28.05 -8.03 22.96
CA PRO A 136 28.99 -9.12 23.11
C PRO A 136 28.86 -10.08 21.91
N GLY A 137 29.91 -10.19 21.09
CA GLY A 137 30.01 -11.20 20.02
C GLY A 137 29.86 -10.71 18.57
N ILE A 138 29.62 -9.41 18.31
CA ILE A 138 29.55 -8.89 16.93
C ILE A 138 30.85 -8.13 16.60
N SER A 139 31.69 -8.73 15.75
CA SER A 139 32.87 -8.08 15.15
C SER A 139 32.56 -7.71 13.70
N PHE A 140 32.50 -6.42 13.39
CA PHE A 140 32.37 -5.92 12.01
C PHE A 140 33.68 -5.97 11.20
N LYS A 141 34.75 -6.56 11.74
CA LYS A 141 36.09 -6.46 11.15
C LYS A 141 36.39 -7.43 10.00
N ASP A 142 35.59 -8.47 9.74
CA ASP A 142 36.05 -9.57 8.87
C ASP A 142 35.07 -10.12 7.82
N LYS A 143 34.05 -9.38 7.37
CA LYS A 143 33.20 -9.86 6.24
C LYS A 143 33.32 -8.97 5.01
N LYS A 144 34.11 -9.45 4.04
CA LYS A 144 34.09 -8.98 2.66
C LYS A 144 32.70 -9.26 2.09
N VAL A 145 32.03 -8.19 1.64
CA VAL A 145 30.77 -8.22 0.91
C VAL A 145 30.90 -9.11 -0.32
N VAL A 146 30.05 -10.13 -0.43
CA VAL A 146 29.84 -10.87 -1.67
C VAL A 146 28.43 -10.54 -2.18
N PRO A 147 28.24 -10.12 -3.44
CA PRO A 147 26.90 -9.98 -4.02
C PRO A 147 26.15 -11.32 -3.96
N GLY A 148 24.91 -11.33 -3.45
CA GLY A 148 24.07 -12.54 -3.33
C GLY A 148 23.88 -13.11 -1.92
N GLU A 149 24.18 -12.33 -0.88
CA GLU A 149 23.99 -12.79 0.50
C GLU A 149 22.51 -12.86 0.91
N ASN A 150 22.13 -13.96 1.58
CA ASN A 150 20.79 -14.20 2.12
C ASN A 150 20.39 -13.09 3.12
N THR A 151 19.12 -12.69 3.13
CA THR A 151 18.52 -11.69 4.03
C THR A 151 18.99 -11.81 5.49
N PHE A 152 19.26 -13.02 6.00
CA PHE A 152 19.91 -13.24 7.30
C PHE A 152 21.19 -12.43 7.50
N ILE A 153 22.10 -12.47 6.52
CA ILE A 153 23.40 -11.82 6.62
C ILE A 153 23.23 -10.31 6.45
N VAL A 154 22.36 -9.90 5.53
CA VAL A 154 22.06 -8.47 5.32
C VAL A 154 21.53 -7.83 6.59
N ARG A 155 20.54 -8.45 7.25
CA ARG A 155 19.97 -7.98 8.53
C ARG A 155 21.04 -7.79 9.60
N HIS A 156 21.95 -8.75 9.72
CA HIS A 156 23.05 -8.68 10.67
C HIS A 156 24.04 -7.55 10.34
N ILE A 157 24.41 -7.40 9.06
CA ILE A 157 25.36 -6.39 8.59
C ILE A 157 24.81 -4.97 8.84
N ILE A 158 23.54 -4.72 8.50
CA ILE A 158 22.93 -3.39 8.67
C ILE A 158 22.49 -3.13 10.12
N GLY A 159 22.58 -4.14 11.00
CA GLY A 159 22.20 -4.06 12.40
C GLY A 159 20.69 -4.10 12.65
N ALA A 160 19.88 -4.58 11.70
CA ALA A 160 18.43 -4.71 11.85
C ALA A 160 18.07 -5.62 13.05
N ASP A 161 18.76 -6.77 13.17
CA ASP A 161 18.55 -7.70 14.29
C ASP A 161 18.84 -7.04 15.65
N ALA A 162 19.89 -6.22 15.71
CA ALA A 162 20.26 -5.51 16.93
C ALA A 162 19.23 -4.42 17.27
N VAL A 163 18.74 -3.69 16.28
CA VAL A 163 17.70 -2.68 16.47
C VAL A 163 16.42 -3.30 17.00
N GLU A 164 16.00 -4.40 16.38
CA GLU A 164 14.81 -5.14 16.77
C GLU A 164 14.96 -5.70 18.19
N ALA A 165 16.07 -6.38 18.50
CA ALA A 165 16.28 -6.99 19.81
C ALA A 165 16.45 -5.98 20.96
N ILE A 166 17.12 -4.84 20.72
CA ILE A 166 17.43 -3.86 21.78
C ILE A 166 16.27 -2.90 21.99
N TYR A 167 15.63 -2.45 20.91
CA TYR A 167 14.64 -1.36 20.95
C TYR A 167 13.21 -1.82 20.69
N ASN A 168 13.00 -3.10 20.34
CA ASN A 168 11.70 -3.64 19.94
C ASN A 168 11.08 -2.85 18.76
N ILE A 169 11.93 -2.44 17.82
CA ILE A 169 11.53 -1.72 16.59
C ILE A 169 11.67 -2.69 15.42
N ASN A 170 10.53 -3.13 14.88
CA ASN A 170 10.45 -4.07 13.75
C ASN A 170 9.63 -3.53 12.58
N GLY A 171 9.21 -2.26 12.61
CA GLY A 171 8.36 -1.64 11.60
C GLY A 171 6.85 -1.74 11.85
N SER A 172 6.39 -2.26 13.00
CA SER A 172 4.98 -2.22 13.36
C SER A 172 4.39 -0.81 13.28
N GLY A 173 3.20 -0.71 12.65
CA GLY A 173 2.52 0.56 12.38
C GLY A 173 2.96 1.27 11.10
N VAL A 174 3.93 0.71 10.36
CA VAL A 174 4.36 1.22 9.05
C VAL A 174 3.75 0.40 7.93
N LYS A 175 3.26 1.08 6.90
CA LYS A 175 2.86 0.50 5.61
C LYS A 175 3.90 0.83 4.55
N ILE A 176 4.35 -0.20 3.84
CA ILE A 176 5.29 -0.06 2.71
C ILE A 176 4.52 -0.39 1.43
N ALA A 177 4.38 0.57 0.53
CA ALA A 177 3.94 0.30 -0.83
C ALA A 177 5.10 -0.31 -1.62
N ILE A 178 4.87 -1.48 -2.20
CA ILE A 178 5.78 -2.15 -3.12
C ILE A 178 5.20 -1.95 -4.51
N VAL A 179 5.79 -1.03 -5.27
CA VAL A 179 5.40 -0.71 -6.65
C VAL A 179 6.27 -1.54 -7.59
N ASP A 180 5.70 -2.63 -8.10
CA ASP A 180 6.44 -3.68 -8.79
C ASP A 180 5.49 -4.53 -9.69
N THR A 181 5.83 -5.80 -9.94
CA THR A 181 5.01 -6.76 -10.72
C THR A 181 3.76 -7.27 -10.01
N GLY A 182 3.52 -6.83 -8.77
CA GLY A 182 2.45 -7.27 -7.87
C GLY A 182 3.00 -7.88 -6.59
N VAL A 183 2.11 -8.41 -5.74
CA VAL A 183 2.50 -9.10 -4.49
C VAL A 183 1.58 -10.29 -4.30
N ASP A 184 2.16 -11.49 -4.22
CA ASP A 184 1.41 -12.70 -3.91
C ASP A 184 1.24 -12.87 -2.40
N TYR A 185 0.07 -12.48 -1.89
CA TYR A 185 -0.30 -12.67 -0.50
C TYR A 185 -0.67 -14.12 -0.17
N GLY A 186 -0.79 -15.03 -1.16
CA GLY A 186 -0.90 -16.46 -0.92
C GLY A 186 0.36 -17.06 -0.30
N HIS A 187 1.52 -16.42 -0.51
CA HIS A 187 2.76 -16.83 0.11
C HIS A 187 2.67 -16.75 1.65
N PRO A 188 2.93 -17.83 2.40
CA PRO A 188 2.78 -17.88 3.87
C PRO A 188 3.47 -16.74 4.62
N ASP A 189 4.66 -16.33 4.19
CA ASP A 189 5.41 -15.21 4.78
C ASP A 189 4.72 -13.83 4.63
N LEU A 190 3.75 -13.72 3.73
CA LEU A 190 3.10 -12.47 3.34
C LEU A 190 1.59 -12.44 3.64
N GLN A 191 0.95 -13.56 3.96
CA GLN A 191 -0.50 -13.62 4.24
C GLN A 191 -0.96 -12.60 5.28
N ASN A 192 -0.23 -12.48 6.38
CA ASN A 192 -0.53 -11.51 7.45
C ASN A 192 -0.20 -10.07 7.07
N LYS A 193 0.40 -9.81 5.90
CA LYS A 193 0.81 -8.47 5.47
C LYS A 193 -0.28 -7.72 4.75
N LEU A 194 -1.28 -8.43 4.23
CA LEU A 194 -2.43 -7.84 3.58
C LEU A 194 -3.18 -6.92 4.55
N VAL A 195 -3.38 -5.69 4.11
CA VAL A 195 -4.19 -4.69 4.83
C VAL A 195 -5.45 -4.37 4.04
N PHE A 196 -6.43 -3.79 4.72
CA PHE A 196 -7.72 -3.44 4.13
C PHE A 196 -7.96 -1.94 4.26
N PHE A 197 -8.53 -1.37 3.21
CA PHE A 197 -9.26 -0.11 3.31
C PHE A 197 -10.63 -0.39 3.92
N THR A 198 -11.10 0.49 4.80
CA THR A 198 -12.46 0.44 5.34
C THR A 198 -12.97 1.85 5.51
N GLY A 199 -14.05 2.18 4.80
CA GLY A 199 -14.60 3.52 4.80
C GLY A 199 -15.45 3.80 3.57
N TYR A 200 -15.87 5.05 3.45
CA TYR A 200 -16.58 5.52 2.26
C TYR A 200 -15.61 5.74 1.11
N TYR A 201 -15.89 5.11 -0.02
CA TYR A 201 -15.20 5.30 -1.29
C TYR A 201 -16.25 5.63 -2.35
N ASN A 202 -16.14 6.78 -3.02
CA ASN A 202 -17.13 7.26 -3.99
C ASN A 202 -18.59 7.16 -3.50
N GLY A 203 -18.82 7.51 -2.22
CA GLY A 203 -20.16 7.50 -1.62
C GLY A 203 -20.66 6.15 -1.11
N THR A 204 -19.92 5.05 -1.34
CA THR A 204 -20.28 3.71 -0.88
C THR A 204 -19.36 3.27 0.24
N TRP A 205 -19.92 2.71 1.31
CA TRP A 205 -19.10 2.12 2.37
C TRP A 205 -18.58 0.76 1.92
N ILE A 206 -17.27 0.58 1.92
CA ILE A 206 -16.62 -0.66 1.45
C ILE A 206 -15.56 -1.15 2.44
N ARG A 207 -15.27 -2.46 2.34
CA ARG A 207 -14.07 -3.08 2.87
C ARG A 207 -13.36 -3.77 1.70
N GLU A 208 -12.21 -3.26 1.31
CA GLU A 208 -11.48 -3.76 0.14
C GLU A 208 -10.00 -3.96 0.52
N PRO A 209 -9.33 -5.04 0.07
CA PRO A 209 -7.88 -5.15 0.19
C PRO A 209 -7.19 -3.87 -0.31
N LEU A 210 -6.27 -3.34 0.48
CA LEU A 210 -5.51 -2.16 0.13
C LEU A 210 -4.31 -2.58 -0.73
N VAL A 211 -4.62 -2.94 -1.96
CA VAL A 211 -3.71 -3.26 -3.07
C VAL A 211 -4.23 -2.56 -4.32
N LEU A 212 -3.37 -2.29 -5.30
CA LEU A 212 -3.75 -1.63 -6.54
C LEU A 212 -3.17 -2.35 -7.74
N ASP A 213 -4.04 -2.75 -8.67
CA ASP A 213 -3.69 -3.07 -10.05
C ASP A 213 -3.80 -1.79 -10.90
N ALA A 214 -2.68 -1.07 -11.03
CA ALA A 214 -2.66 0.19 -11.77
C ALA A 214 -2.72 -0.04 -13.29
N ASP A 215 -2.33 -1.22 -13.74
CA ASP A 215 -2.30 -1.59 -15.15
C ASP A 215 -3.57 -2.34 -15.58
N GLU A 216 -4.62 -2.47 -14.77
CA GLU A 216 -5.86 -3.21 -15.12
C GLU A 216 -5.64 -4.64 -15.68
N SER A 217 -4.75 -5.41 -15.05
CA SER A 217 -4.20 -6.64 -15.64
C SER A 217 -4.88 -7.95 -15.23
N GLN A 218 -6.10 -7.89 -14.65
CA GLN A 218 -7.03 -9.03 -14.48
C GLN A 218 -8.38 -8.55 -13.91
N VAL A 219 -9.23 -7.92 -14.73
CA VAL A 219 -10.62 -7.60 -14.37
C VAL A 219 -11.56 -8.49 -15.17
N ILE A 220 -12.30 -9.37 -14.48
CA ILE A 220 -13.15 -10.39 -15.10
C ILE A 220 -14.59 -9.88 -15.13
N MET A 221 -15.17 -9.78 -16.32
CA MET A 221 -16.60 -9.51 -16.47
C MET A 221 -17.38 -10.81 -16.31
N LEU A 222 -18.39 -10.79 -15.45
CA LEU A 222 -19.14 -11.98 -15.06
C LEU A 222 -20.49 -12.06 -15.75
N LYS A 223 -20.88 -13.27 -16.13
CA LYS A 223 -22.18 -13.58 -16.73
C LYS A 223 -23.04 -14.39 -15.77
N THR A 224 -24.35 -14.26 -15.91
CA THR A 224 -25.32 -14.93 -15.02
C THR A 224 -25.72 -16.29 -15.60
N PHE A 225 -25.73 -17.33 -14.77
CA PHE A 225 -26.17 -18.68 -15.13
C PHE A 225 -27.03 -19.29 -14.03
N ASN A 226 -27.94 -20.17 -14.41
CA ASN A 226 -28.68 -21.01 -13.47
C ASN A 226 -28.20 -22.45 -13.60
N ALA A 227 -28.07 -23.12 -12.45
CA ALA A 227 -27.75 -24.53 -12.44
C ALA A 227 -28.97 -25.37 -12.87
N ASP A 228 -28.72 -26.42 -13.65
CA ASP A 228 -29.73 -27.40 -14.01
C ASP A 228 -30.10 -28.31 -12.81
N VAL A 229 -31.02 -29.26 -13.04
CA VAL A 229 -31.45 -30.22 -12.03
C VAL A 229 -30.33 -31.12 -11.51
N ASN A 230 -29.22 -31.22 -12.24
CA ASN A 230 -28.05 -32.01 -11.86
C ASN A 230 -26.95 -31.14 -11.23
N GLY A 231 -27.18 -29.84 -11.05
CA GLY A 231 -26.21 -28.91 -10.44
C GLY A 231 -25.15 -28.40 -11.41
N TYR A 232 -25.38 -28.42 -12.71
CA TYR A 232 -24.46 -27.91 -13.74
C TYR A 232 -24.92 -26.57 -14.31
N ILE A 233 -23.98 -25.64 -14.50
CA ILE A 233 -24.17 -24.48 -15.38
C ILE A 233 -23.62 -24.80 -16.77
N ASP A 234 -24.36 -24.48 -17.82
CA ASP A 234 -23.94 -24.63 -19.23
C ASP A 234 -23.34 -23.31 -19.74
N VAL A 235 -22.09 -23.36 -20.17
CA VAL A 235 -21.32 -22.21 -20.69
C VAL A 235 -20.84 -22.44 -22.13
N SER A 236 -21.34 -23.48 -22.79
CA SER A 236 -20.85 -23.97 -24.09
C SER A 236 -20.85 -22.96 -25.23
N ASN A 237 -21.74 -21.96 -25.18
CA ASN A 237 -21.92 -20.95 -26.23
C ASN A 237 -21.43 -19.56 -25.80
N GLU A 238 -20.64 -19.48 -24.73
CA GLU A 238 -20.21 -18.23 -24.14
C GLU A 238 -18.71 -17.97 -24.36
N ASN A 239 -18.39 -16.72 -24.66
CA ASN A 239 -17.05 -16.17 -24.47
C ASN A 239 -17.08 -15.19 -23.30
N PHE A 240 -15.99 -15.14 -22.54
CA PHE A 240 -15.88 -14.29 -21.36
C PHE A 240 -14.94 -13.13 -21.64
N THR A 241 -15.34 -11.94 -21.20
CA THR A 241 -14.56 -10.72 -21.38
C THR A 241 -13.70 -10.49 -20.15
N ILE A 242 -12.41 -10.29 -20.36
CA ILE A 242 -11.44 -9.97 -19.32
C ILE A 242 -10.64 -8.75 -19.80
N TYR A 243 -10.49 -7.77 -18.92
CA TYR A 243 -9.56 -6.66 -19.14
C TYR A 243 -8.19 -7.06 -18.62
N VAL A 244 -7.22 -7.06 -19.55
CA VAL A 244 -5.80 -7.27 -19.31
C VAL A 244 -4.99 -6.22 -20.06
N PRO A 245 -4.95 -5.05 -19.48
CA PRO A 245 -5.74 -3.82 -19.73
C PRO A 245 -6.45 -3.64 -21.09
N ASP A 246 -6.09 -4.38 -22.14
CA ASP A 246 -6.93 -4.50 -23.35
C ASP A 246 -8.12 -5.44 -23.10
N GLU A 247 -9.19 -5.29 -23.87
CA GLU A 247 -10.30 -6.25 -23.86
C GLU A 247 -9.87 -7.56 -24.54
N VAL A 248 -9.92 -8.66 -23.80
CA VAL A 248 -9.69 -10.01 -24.32
C VAL A 248 -10.94 -10.87 -24.12
N ASN A 249 -11.29 -11.63 -25.16
CA ASN A 249 -12.38 -12.60 -25.12
C ASN A 249 -11.80 -14.02 -25.03
N VAL A 250 -12.15 -14.75 -23.97
CA VAL A 250 -11.60 -16.05 -23.62
C VAL A 250 -12.72 -17.08 -23.50
N SER A 251 -12.53 -18.24 -24.13
CA SER A 251 -13.45 -19.36 -23.96
C SER A 251 -13.12 -20.15 -22.70
N ALA A 252 -14.15 -20.68 -22.04
CA ALA A 252 -13.94 -21.52 -20.88
C ALA A 252 -13.30 -22.87 -21.25
N PRO A 253 -12.43 -23.45 -20.38
CA PRO A 253 -11.84 -24.77 -20.59
C PRO A 253 -12.86 -25.90 -20.76
N TYR A 254 -14.04 -25.74 -20.15
CA TYR A 254 -15.14 -26.70 -20.16
C TYR A 254 -16.42 -26.05 -20.68
N THR A 255 -17.28 -26.85 -21.28
CA THR A 255 -18.59 -26.42 -21.77
C THR A 255 -19.65 -26.36 -20.67
N SER A 256 -19.38 -26.92 -19.50
CA SER A 256 -20.26 -26.90 -18.33
C SER A 256 -19.47 -27.07 -17.05
N TYR A 257 -19.94 -26.48 -15.96
CA TYR A 257 -19.30 -26.56 -14.63
C TYR A 257 -20.29 -27.07 -13.59
N TYR A 258 -19.84 -27.95 -12.71
CA TYR A 258 -20.63 -28.43 -11.58
C TYR A 258 -20.52 -27.46 -10.41
N VAL A 259 -21.64 -26.84 -10.01
CA VAL A 259 -21.68 -25.93 -8.83
C VAL A 259 -22.12 -26.65 -7.56
N GLY A 260 -22.60 -27.89 -7.67
CA GLY A 260 -22.89 -28.78 -6.54
C GLY A 260 -23.73 -28.15 -5.43
N ASN A 261 -23.15 -28.09 -4.22
CA ASN A 261 -23.80 -27.56 -3.01
C ASN A 261 -23.44 -26.09 -2.73
N VAL A 262 -22.85 -25.37 -3.69
CA VAL A 262 -22.64 -23.92 -3.54
C VAL A 262 -24.01 -23.27 -3.35
N THR A 263 -24.18 -22.50 -2.28
CA THR A 263 -25.47 -21.87 -1.99
C THR A 263 -25.61 -20.58 -2.78
N SER A 264 -26.75 -20.42 -3.45
CA SER A 264 -27.23 -19.17 -4.05
C SER A 264 -28.70 -18.98 -3.67
N VAL A 265 -29.01 -17.86 -3.01
CA VAL A 265 -30.39 -17.56 -2.58
C VAL A 265 -31.26 -17.13 -3.75
N SER A 266 -30.69 -16.42 -4.73
CA SER A 266 -31.40 -16.04 -5.95
C SER A 266 -31.59 -17.21 -6.93
N GLY A 267 -30.74 -18.23 -6.85
CA GLY A 267 -30.61 -19.28 -7.87
C GLY A 267 -29.72 -18.87 -9.05
N ASP A 268 -29.20 -17.64 -9.03
CA ASP A 268 -28.28 -17.11 -10.03
C ASP A 268 -26.84 -17.27 -9.55
N TYR A 269 -26.00 -17.83 -10.41
CA TYR A 269 -24.55 -17.84 -10.25
C TYR A 269 -23.92 -16.84 -11.22
N LYS A 270 -22.85 -16.18 -10.77
CA LYS A 270 -22.03 -15.34 -11.62
C LYS A 270 -20.78 -16.10 -11.98
N PHE A 271 -20.51 -16.24 -13.27
CA PHE A 271 -19.40 -17.04 -13.75
C PHE A 271 -18.57 -16.26 -14.77
N GLY A 272 -17.27 -16.48 -14.69
CA GLY A 272 -16.27 -16.01 -15.65
C GLY A 272 -15.06 -16.95 -15.64
N VAL A 273 -13.99 -16.54 -16.31
CA VAL A 273 -12.72 -17.28 -16.30
C VAL A 273 -11.54 -16.34 -16.10
N THR A 274 -10.45 -16.86 -15.56
CA THR A 274 -9.20 -16.12 -15.49
C THR A 274 -8.51 -16.00 -16.85
N TYR A 275 -7.61 -15.03 -16.97
CA TYR A 275 -6.65 -14.94 -18.07
C TYR A 275 -5.36 -14.30 -17.55
N MET A 276 -4.69 -15.00 -16.63
CA MET A 276 -3.57 -14.48 -15.87
C MET A 276 -2.28 -15.26 -16.14
N LEU A 277 -1.14 -14.57 -16.09
CA LEU A 277 0.18 -15.19 -16.21
C LEU A 277 0.73 -15.48 -14.82
N LEU A 278 0.68 -16.72 -14.36
CA LEU A 278 1.27 -17.10 -13.09
C LEU A 278 2.74 -17.54 -13.28
N PRO A 279 3.67 -17.09 -12.41
CA PRO A 279 5.02 -17.61 -12.39
C PRO A 279 5.02 -19.14 -12.30
N VAL A 280 5.92 -19.81 -13.03
CA VAL A 280 6.05 -21.28 -13.14
C VAL A 280 4.92 -21.96 -13.92
N TYR A 281 3.67 -21.57 -13.75
CA TYR A 281 2.50 -22.21 -14.37
C TYR A 281 2.16 -21.68 -15.78
N GLY A 282 2.59 -20.46 -16.11
CA GLY A 282 2.27 -19.83 -17.38
C GLY A 282 0.87 -19.23 -17.39
N TRP A 283 0.27 -19.14 -18.58
CA TRP A 283 -1.09 -18.61 -18.74
C TRP A 283 -2.12 -19.57 -18.18
N MET A 284 -2.95 -19.06 -17.28
CA MET A 284 -3.98 -19.79 -16.55
C MET A 284 -5.36 -19.27 -16.92
N THR A 285 -6.16 -20.15 -17.50
CA THR A 285 -7.60 -19.96 -17.72
C THR A 285 -8.34 -21.03 -16.93
N VAL A 286 -8.95 -20.62 -15.82
CA VAL A 286 -9.73 -21.49 -14.93
C VAL A 286 -11.07 -20.85 -14.60
N GLY A 287 -12.05 -21.67 -14.19
CA GLY A 287 -13.38 -21.21 -13.81
C GLY A 287 -13.37 -20.33 -12.56
N VAL A 288 -14.16 -19.25 -12.61
CA VAL A 288 -14.39 -18.34 -11.48
C VAL A 288 -15.89 -18.25 -11.25
N LEU A 289 -16.34 -18.58 -10.03
CA LEU A 289 -17.74 -18.59 -9.63
C LEU A 289 -17.97 -17.62 -8.48
N MET A 290 -18.99 -16.78 -8.57
CA MET A 290 -19.54 -16.05 -7.43
C MET A 290 -20.98 -16.46 -7.14
N SER A 291 -21.31 -16.51 -5.85
CA SER A 291 -22.66 -16.82 -5.36
C SER A 291 -23.08 -15.87 -4.25
N ASP A 292 -24.38 -15.82 -4.00
CA ASP A 292 -25.08 -14.97 -3.04
C ASP A 292 -25.73 -15.82 -1.92
N PRO A 293 -24.93 -16.41 -1.02
CA PRO A 293 -25.41 -17.43 -0.08
C PRO A 293 -26.38 -16.91 0.99
N ASP A 294 -26.34 -15.61 1.28
CA ASP A 294 -27.07 -15.01 2.40
C ASP A 294 -28.21 -14.08 1.97
N VAL A 295 -27.99 -13.28 0.93
CA VAL A 295 -28.90 -12.22 0.48
C VAL A 295 -28.98 -12.27 -1.04
N SER A 296 -30.20 -12.41 -1.57
CA SER A 296 -30.46 -12.45 -3.01
C SER A 296 -29.77 -11.29 -3.75
N HIS A 297 -29.01 -11.63 -4.80
CA HIS A 297 -28.26 -10.73 -5.66
C HIS A 297 -27.19 -9.88 -4.95
N ASN A 298 -26.69 -10.36 -3.80
CA ASN A 298 -25.54 -9.79 -3.11
C ASN A 298 -24.42 -10.85 -3.06
N TYR A 299 -23.54 -10.84 -4.05
CA TYR A 299 -22.59 -11.91 -4.32
C TYR A 299 -21.34 -11.79 -3.44
N THR A 300 -21.37 -12.47 -2.30
CA THR A 300 -20.35 -12.36 -1.24
C THR A 300 -19.38 -13.52 -1.16
N THR A 301 -19.58 -14.58 -1.95
CA THR A 301 -18.68 -15.73 -2.05
C THR A 301 -18.04 -15.79 -3.43
N LEU A 302 -16.75 -16.07 -3.49
CA LEU A 302 -15.97 -16.27 -4.71
C LEU A 302 -15.20 -17.60 -4.59
N ILE A 303 -15.25 -18.42 -5.65
CA ILE A 303 -14.57 -19.71 -5.74
C ILE A 303 -13.81 -19.75 -7.07
N ILE A 304 -12.55 -20.18 -7.03
CA ILE A 304 -11.76 -20.51 -8.22
C ILE A 304 -11.58 -22.02 -8.29
N ASP A 305 -11.93 -22.60 -9.44
CA ASP A 305 -11.66 -24.00 -9.81
C ASP A 305 -10.14 -24.17 -9.97
N ALA A 306 -9.46 -24.42 -8.85
CA ALA A 306 -8.01 -24.28 -8.76
C ALA A 306 -7.28 -25.50 -9.33
N ASN A 307 -7.94 -26.65 -9.37
CA ASN A 307 -7.41 -27.87 -9.99
C ASN A 307 -7.82 -27.96 -11.48
N ASN A 308 -8.65 -27.04 -11.96
CA ASN A 308 -9.14 -26.90 -13.32
C ASN A 308 -9.77 -28.22 -13.81
N ASN A 309 -10.80 -28.69 -13.13
CA ASN A 309 -11.50 -29.93 -13.48
C ASN A 309 -13.00 -29.72 -13.82
N GLY A 310 -13.49 -28.48 -13.76
CA GLY A 310 -14.87 -28.13 -14.02
C GLY A 310 -15.82 -28.35 -12.84
N ILE A 311 -15.30 -28.57 -11.64
CA ILE A 311 -16.05 -28.89 -10.42
C ILE A 311 -15.72 -27.85 -9.37
N PHE A 312 -16.72 -27.09 -8.94
CA PHE A 312 -16.56 -26.12 -7.86
C PHE A 312 -16.84 -26.75 -6.49
N ASN A 313 -16.34 -26.06 -5.47
CA ASN A 313 -16.57 -26.34 -4.05
C ASN A 313 -15.87 -27.61 -3.56
N GLU A 314 -14.70 -27.89 -4.13
CA GLU A 314 -13.81 -28.92 -3.65
C GLU A 314 -12.84 -28.36 -2.61
N SER A 315 -12.30 -29.22 -1.72
CA SER A 315 -11.34 -28.77 -0.70
C SER A 315 -10.02 -28.23 -1.27
N VAL A 316 -9.78 -28.48 -2.55
CA VAL A 316 -8.59 -28.03 -3.28
C VAL A 316 -8.82 -26.71 -4.03
N ASP A 317 -10.06 -26.20 -4.07
CA ASP A 317 -10.38 -24.92 -4.68
C ASP A 317 -9.92 -23.74 -3.82
N ALA A 318 -9.75 -22.58 -4.46
CA ALA A 318 -9.47 -21.34 -3.73
C ALA A 318 -10.77 -20.61 -3.42
N PHE A 319 -10.94 -20.22 -2.14
CA PHE A 319 -12.14 -19.53 -1.66
C PHE A 319 -11.82 -18.14 -1.15
N ALA A 320 -12.67 -17.18 -1.49
CA ALA A 320 -12.69 -15.87 -0.86
C ALA A 320 -14.12 -15.48 -0.46
N PHE A 321 -14.21 -14.70 0.61
CA PHE A 321 -15.48 -14.20 1.14
C PHE A 321 -15.38 -12.68 1.32
N TYR A 322 -16.41 -11.95 0.93
CA TYR A 322 -16.37 -10.48 0.89
C TYR A 322 -15.93 -9.85 2.22
N THR A 323 -16.53 -10.29 3.34
CA THR A 323 -16.20 -9.85 4.71
C THR A 323 -15.10 -10.68 5.38
N GLY A 324 -14.67 -11.78 4.76
CA GLY A 324 -13.72 -12.74 5.31
C GLY A 324 -12.33 -12.65 4.67
N ASN A 325 -11.73 -13.83 4.47
CA ASN A 325 -10.47 -13.99 3.75
C ASN A 325 -10.64 -13.55 2.28
N ARG A 326 -9.68 -12.77 1.78
CA ARG A 326 -9.62 -12.34 0.38
C ARG A 326 -8.43 -12.95 -0.38
N ILE A 327 -7.63 -13.81 0.25
CA ILE A 327 -6.47 -14.46 -0.38
C ILE A 327 -6.93 -15.75 -1.07
N LEU A 328 -6.73 -15.84 -2.38
CA LEU A 328 -7.11 -16.95 -3.25
C LEU A 328 -5.98 -17.98 -3.37
N ALA A 329 -5.63 -18.59 -2.23
CA ALA A 329 -4.63 -19.64 -2.15
C ALA A 329 -5.30 -21.02 -2.01
N ALA A 330 -4.87 -21.98 -2.83
CA ALA A 330 -5.41 -23.33 -2.89
C ALA A 330 -4.41 -24.36 -2.32
N TYR A 331 -4.93 -25.32 -1.57
CA TYR A 331 -4.14 -26.25 -0.76
C TYR A 331 -4.58 -27.68 -1.01
N TYR A 332 -3.64 -28.63 -0.95
CA TYR A 332 -4.03 -30.01 -0.73
C TYR A 332 -4.41 -30.21 0.76
N PRO A 333 -5.35 -31.12 1.07
CA PRO A 333 -5.72 -31.40 2.45
C PRO A 333 -4.51 -31.77 3.31
N GLY A 334 -4.25 -30.97 4.35
CA GLY A 334 -3.16 -31.18 5.30
C GLY A 334 -1.90 -30.34 5.03
N ASP A 335 -1.82 -29.65 3.89
CA ASP A 335 -0.68 -28.80 3.56
C ASP A 335 -0.76 -27.43 4.25
N THR A 336 0.41 -26.90 4.62
CA THR A 336 0.55 -25.53 5.15
C THR A 336 1.04 -24.54 4.10
N TRP A 337 1.44 -25.03 2.92
CA TRP A 337 1.86 -24.24 1.77
C TRP A 337 0.86 -24.44 0.65
N PRO A 338 0.38 -23.36 0.01
CA PRO A 338 -0.52 -23.53 -1.12
C PRO A 338 0.24 -24.15 -2.28
N TYR A 339 -0.42 -25.06 -3.01
CA TYR A 339 0.16 -25.57 -4.25
C TYR A 339 0.05 -24.54 -5.37
N ILE A 340 -0.97 -23.66 -5.31
CA ILE A 340 -1.15 -22.54 -6.23
C ILE A 340 -1.80 -21.36 -5.50
N SER A 341 -1.39 -20.14 -5.89
CA SER A 341 -2.03 -18.90 -5.48
C SER A 341 -2.50 -18.15 -6.71
N PHE A 342 -3.76 -17.72 -6.69
CA PHE A 342 -4.33 -16.81 -7.68
C PHE A 342 -4.26 -15.35 -7.20
N GLY A 343 -3.66 -15.08 -6.03
CA GLY A 343 -3.51 -13.74 -5.48
C GLY A 343 -4.64 -13.33 -4.55
N VAL A 344 -5.22 -12.15 -4.76
CA VAL A 344 -6.20 -11.51 -3.88
C VAL A 344 -7.47 -11.21 -4.66
N ALA A 345 -8.60 -11.70 -4.16
CA ALA A 345 -9.92 -11.36 -4.66
C ALA A 345 -10.22 -9.90 -4.34
N GLY A 346 -10.53 -9.10 -5.36
CA GLY A 346 -10.73 -7.65 -5.27
C GLY A 346 -9.42 -6.90 -5.14
N GLY A 347 -9.39 -5.89 -4.27
CA GLY A 347 -8.37 -4.82 -4.33
C GLY A 347 -8.87 -3.64 -5.13
N PHE A 348 -8.05 -2.63 -5.37
CA PHE A 348 -8.39 -1.55 -6.29
C PHE A 348 -7.78 -1.82 -7.65
N PHE A 349 -8.41 -1.34 -8.72
CA PHE A 349 -7.79 -1.26 -10.04
C PHE A 349 -8.01 0.13 -10.63
N PHE A 350 -7.12 0.53 -11.53
CA PHE A 350 -7.28 1.75 -12.32
C PHE A 350 -7.93 1.37 -13.66
N ASP A 351 -9.04 2.02 -14.03
CA ASP A 351 -9.73 1.82 -15.32
C ASP A 351 -8.95 2.56 -16.42
N VAL A 352 -7.91 1.90 -16.92
CA VAL A 352 -6.96 2.43 -17.91
C VAL A 352 -7.67 2.56 -19.26
N GLY A 353 -8.49 1.58 -19.63
CA GLY A 353 -9.15 1.55 -20.94
C GLY A 353 -10.49 2.27 -21.03
N TRP A 354 -10.95 2.94 -19.97
CA TRP A 354 -12.26 3.62 -19.89
C TRP A 354 -13.44 2.67 -20.15
N TRP A 355 -13.31 1.44 -19.68
CA TRP A 355 -14.29 0.38 -19.87
C TRP A 355 -15.53 0.57 -18.98
N PHE A 356 -15.35 1.19 -17.80
CA PHE A 356 -16.39 1.33 -16.79
C PHE A 356 -17.02 2.72 -16.76
N SER A 357 -16.29 3.75 -17.18
CA SER A 357 -16.83 5.11 -17.29
C SER A 357 -16.19 5.93 -18.40
N GLY A 358 -16.76 7.08 -18.73
CA GLY A 358 -16.23 7.96 -19.78
C GLY A 358 -14.86 8.59 -19.48
N THR A 359 -14.24 8.29 -18.34
CA THR A 359 -12.90 8.70 -17.94
C THR A 359 -12.26 7.65 -17.01
N SER A 360 -10.92 7.66 -16.90
CA SER A 360 -10.18 6.78 -15.98
C SER A 360 -10.48 7.10 -14.52
N LYS A 361 -10.68 6.05 -13.71
CA LYS A 361 -10.93 6.14 -12.27
C LYS A 361 -10.41 4.89 -11.57
N PHE A 362 -10.19 5.01 -10.27
CA PHE A 362 -9.94 3.85 -9.42
C PHE A 362 -11.25 3.23 -8.97
N TYR A 363 -11.40 1.92 -9.18
CA TYR A 363 -12.57 1.15 -8.77
C TYR A 363 -12.21 0.14 -7.67
N PRO A 364 -13.10 -0.10 -6.70
CA PRO A 364 -13.02 -1.32 -5.89
C PRO A 364 -13.23 -2.54 -6.78
N GLY A 365 -12.48 -3.59 -6.52
CA GLY A 365 -12.34 -4.73 -7.41
C GLY A 365 -13.40 -5.80 -7.21
N TRP A 366 -14.17 -5.80 -6.13
CA TRP A 366 -15.25 -6.77 -5.93
C TRP A 366 -16.62 -6.08 -5.97
N ASP A 367 -17.30 -6.19 -7.11
CA ASP A 367 -18.67 -5.70 -7.26
C ASP A 367 -19.69 -6.69 -6.67
N LEU A 368 -20.42 -6.26 -5.64
CA LEU A 368 -21.41 -7.08 -4.94
C LEU A 368 -22.65 -7.39 -5.78
N ASN A 369 -22.89 -6.66 -6.88
CA ASN A 369 -23.93 -7.03 -7.86
C ASN A 369 -23.45 -8.15 -8.80
N GLY A 370 -22.16 -8.51 -8.73
CA GLY A 370 -21.57 -9.58 -9.52
C GLY A 370 -21.46 -9.26 -11.00
N ASN A 371 -21.24 -8.00 -11.38
CA ASN A 371 -20.95 -7.64 -12.77
C ASN A 371 -19.48 -7.88 -13.12
N TYR A 372 -18.57 -7.69 -12.16
CA TYR A 372 -17.15 -7.94 -12.34
C TYR A 372 -16.43 -8.33 -11.03
N ILE A 373 -15.26 -8.92 -11.19
CA ILE A 373 -14.29 -9.16 -10.12
C ILE A 373 -12.88 -8.92 -10.65
N SER A 374 -12.09 -8.11 -9.93
CA SER A 374 -10.65 -7.97 -10.15
C SER A 374 -9.89 -8.96 -9.27
N ILE A 375 -8.79 -9.51 -9.79
CA ILE A 375 -7.87 -10.34 -9.03
C ILE A 375 -6.50 -9.68 -9.04
N PHE A 376 -6.03 -9.22 -7.88
CA PHE A 376 -4.68 -8.71 -7.72
C PHE A 376 -3.70 -9.86 -7.49
N TYR A 377 -2.72 -10.03 -8.38
CA TYR A 377 -1.71 -11.09 -8.30
C TYR A 377 -0.34 -10.56 -8.73
N ASP A 378 0.71 -11.32 -8.46
CA ASP A 378 2.05 -11.05 -8.96
C ASP A 378 2.34 -11.90 -10.20
N PHE A 379 2.48 -11.27 -11.36
CA PHE A 379 2.63 -11.98 -12.64
C PHE A 379 4.06 -12.47 -12.90
N TYR A 380 5.04 -12.04 -12.09
CA TYR A 380 6.46 -12.36 -12.33
C TYR A 380 7.20 -12.87 -11.09
N GLY A 381 6.74 -12.53 -9.88
CA GLY A 381 7.32 -12.94 -8.60
C GLY A 381 8.37 -11.98 -8.03
N HIS A 382 8.75 -10.94 -8.78
CA HIS A 382 9.76 -9.97 -8.33
C HIS A 382 9.22 -9.10 -7.19
N GLY A 383 8.00 -8.57 -7.32
CA GLY A 383 7.37 -7.79 -6.25
C GLY A 383 7.09 -8.60 -4.98
N THR A 384 6.75 -9.87 -5.09
CA THR A 384 6.66 -10.81 -3.95
C THR A 384 8.00 -10.97 -3.25
N SER A 385 9.09 -11.12 -4.02
CA SER A 385 10.45 -11.21 -3.47
C SER A 385 10.87 -9.92 -2.76
N CYS A 386 10.59 -8.75 -3.35
CA CYS A 386 10.82 -7.46 -2.71
C CYS A 386 10.01 -7.28 -1.43
N SER A 387 8.74 -7.70 -1.43
CA SER A 387 7.85 -7.65 -0.26
C SER A 387 8.37 -8.53 0.87
N SER A 388 8.83 -9.74 0.56
CA SER A 388 9.43 -10.65 1.54
C SER A 388 10.71 -10.07 2.14
N ALA A 389 11.61 -9.52 1.31
CA ALA A 389 12.82 -8.86 1.79
C ALA A 389 12.52 -7.64 2.68
N ALA A 390 11.47 -6.88 2.36
CA ALA A 390 11.07 -5.70 3.13
C ALA A 390 10.44 -6.07 4.48
N ALA A 391 9.46 -6.99 4.48
CA ALA A 391 8.61 -7.21 5.66
C ALA A 391 8.17 -8.66 5.91
N GLY A 392 8.70 -9.65 5.18
CA GLY A 392 8.30 -11.07 5.33
C GLY A 392 8.43 -11.59 6.77
N GLU A 393 7.52 -12.48 7.17
CA GLU A 393 7.47 -13.12 8.50
C GLU A 393 8.03 -14.56 8.52
N GLY A 394 8.55 -15.03 7.39
CA GLY A 394 8.97 -16.42 7.21
C GLY A 394 10.19 -16.85 8.03
N GLY A 395 10.71 -18.02 7.66
CA GLY A 395 11.93 -18.57 8.27
C GLY A 395 13.12 -17.61 8.20
N VAL A 396 13.12 -16.68 7.23
CA VAL A 396 14.00 -15.52 7.21
C VAL A 396 13.14 -14.25 7.27
N PRO A 397 13.12 -13.50 8.38
CA PRO A 397 12.33 -12.28 8.44
C PRO A 397 12.89 -11.24 7.46
N GLY A 398 12.01 -10.45 6.85
CA GLY A 398 12.37 -9.25 6.11
C GLY A 398 12.98 -8.18 7.04
N ILE A 399 13.47 -7.06 6.52
CA ILE A 399 14.14 -6.04 7.35
C ILE A 399 13.20 -5.45 8.43
N ALA A 400 11.93 -5.24 8.08
CA ALA A 400 10.89 -4.69 8.95
C ALA A 400 9.72 -5.68 9.07
N PRO A 401 9.90 -6.81 9.79
CA PRO A 401 8.92 -7.89 9.81
C PRO A 401 7.60 -7.51 10.50
N GLY A 402 7.52 -6.38 11.21
CA GLY A 402 6.28 -5.84 11.77
C GLY A 402 5.48 -4.95 10.81
N ALA A 403 6.08 -4.53 9.68
CA ALA A 403 5.43 -3.68 8.70
C ALA A 403 4.34 -4.43 7.92
N LYS A 404 3.40 -3.67 7.36
CA LYS A 404 2.39 -4.18 6.42
C LYS A 404 2.76 -3.79 4.99
N ILE A 405 2.31 -4.59 4.04
CA ILE A 405 2.60 -4.38 2.62
C ILE A 405 1.33 -3.88 1.93
N LEU A 406 1.48 -2.84 1.14
CA LEU A 406 0.51 -2.36 0.17
C LEU A 406 1.09 -2.75 -1.20
N GLY A 407 0.46 -3.70 -1.88
CA GLY A 407 0.92 -4.15 -3.20
C GLY A 407 0.43 -3.20 -4.27
N VAL A 408 1.33 -2.71 -5.13
CA VAL A 408 0.97 -1.92 -6.30
C VAL A 408 1.58 -2.60 -7.53
N LYS A 409 0.73 -3.15 -8.39
CA LYS A 409 1.11 -3.75 -9.66
C LYS A 409 1.05 -2.65 -10.72
N SER A 410 2.22 -2.27 -11.23
CA SER A 410 2.39 -1.16 -12.19
C SER A 410 3.46 -1.45 -13.25
N LEU A 411 3.97 -2.68 -13.32
CA LEU A 411 5.03 -3.07 -14.26
C LEU A 411 4.54 -3.98 -15.40
N TRP A 412 3.22 -4.17 -15.52
CA TRP A 412 2.63 -4.90 -16.63
C TRP A 412 2.57 -4.02 -17.87
N TRP A 413 1.83 -2.89 -17.81
CA TRP A 413 1.83 -1.87 -18.88
C TRP A 413 2.74 -0.68 -18.54
N GLY A 414 2.95 -0.39 -17.26
CA GLY A 414 3.83 0.69 -16.83
C GLY A 414 3.10 1.91 -16.28
N ASP A 415 1.89 1.76 -15.72
CA ASP A 415 1.11 2.85 -15.10
C ASP A 415 1.61 3.14 -13.67
N ILE A 416 2.89 3.47 -13.59
CA ILE A 416 3.64 3.65 -12.34
C ILE A 416 3.22 4.95 -11.66
N GLU A 417 3.03 6.03 -12.40
CA GLU A 417 2.59 7.33 -11.87
C GLU A 417 1.25 7.20 -11.15
N ALA A 418 0.26 6.59 -11.81
CA ALA A 418 -1.05 6.33 -11.22
C ALA A 418 -0.92 5.48 -9.95
N GLY A 419 -0.09 4.42 -10.01
CA GLY A 419 0.23 3.57 -8.87
C GLY A 419 0.83 4.33 -7.68
N MET A 420 1.87 5.12 -7.91
CA MET A 420 2.57 5.90 -6.89
C MET A 420 1.71 7.03 -6.33
N LEU A 421 0.93 7.72 -7.18
CA LEU A 421 0.02 8.78 -6.74
C LEU A 421 -1.10 8.20 -5.89
N TRP A 422 -1.72 7.09 -6.32
CA TRP A 422 -2.75 6.43 -5.53
C TRP A 422 -2.21 6.00 -4.17
N ALA A 423 -1.05 5.34 -4.15
CA ALA A 423 -0.35 4.99 -2.92
C ALA A 423 -0.18 6.27 -2.04
N ALA A 424 0.40 7.33 -2.58
CA ALA A 424 0.66 8.57 -1.86
C ALA A 424 -0.60 9.27 -1.31
N GLY A 425 -1.80 8.81 -1.66
CA GLY A 425 -3.08 9.30 -1.15
C GLY A 425 -3.85 10.14 -2.15
N PHE A 426 -3.50 10.09 -3.43
CA PHE A 426 -4.24 10.76 -4.49
C PHE A 426 -5.36 9.88 -5.04
N ASP A 427 -6.31 10.52 -5.68
CA ASP A 427 -7.42 9.91 -6.42
C ASP A 427 -7.66 10.74 -7.69
N VAL A 428 -8.49 10.25 -8.61
CA VAL A 428 -8.76 10.94 -9.89
C VAL A 428 -10.11 11.65 -9.83
N ASP A 429 -10.17 12.89 -10.32
CA ASP A 429 -11.40 13.67 -10.40
C ASP A 429 -12.48 12.92 -11.21
N PRO A 430 -13.64 12.60 -10.62
CA PRO A 430 -14.70 11.87 -11.28
C PRO A 430 -15.36 12.61 -12.46
N VAL A 431 -15.18 13.92 -12.60
CA VAL A 431 -15.78 14.74 -13.68
C VAL A 431 -14.80 14.97 -14.82
N GLY A 432 -13.51 15.13 -14.52
CA GLY A 432 -12.46 15.48 -15.48
C GLY A 432 -11.55 14.34 -15.92
N GLY A 433 -11.44 13.24 -15.17
CA GLY A 433 -10.68 12.05 -15.55
C GLY A 433 -9.16 12.14 -15.60
N LEU A 434 -8.63 13.36 -15.73
CA LEU A 434 -7.21 13.62 -16.03
C LEU A 434 -6.50 14.35 -14.88
N MET A 435 -7.19 14.65 -13.78
CA MET A 435 -6.63 15.40 -12.66
C MET A 435 -6.60 14.57 -11.38
N PHE A 436 -5.38 14.28 -10.93
CA PHE A 436 -5.16 13.72 -9.61
C PHE A 436 -5.38 14.78 -8.54
N TYR A 437 -6.11 14.44 -7.47
CA TYR A 437 -6.27 15.27 -6.29
C TYR A 437 -5.88 14.48 -5.04
N TYR A 438 -5.23 15.14 -4.08
CA TYR A 438 -4.89 14.52 -2.82
C TYR A 438 -6.13 14.38 -1.94
N THR A 439 -6.43 13.16 -1.47
CA THR A 439 -7.64 12.84 -0.69
C THR A 439 -7.60 13.42 0.74
N GLY A 440 -6.43 13.86 1.22
CA GLY A 440 -6.22 14.36 2.57
C GLY A 440 -5.47 13.37 3.47
N SER A 441 -5.29 12.12 3.06
CA SER A 441 -4.53 11.11 3.78
C SER A 441 -3.76 10.19 2.83
N LYS A 442 -2.52 9.87 3.18
CA LYS A 442 -1.70 8.85 2.51
C LYS A 442 -2.23 7.43 2.73
N ARG A 443 -2.06 6.52 1.76
CA ARG A 443 -2.41 5.10 1.92
C ARG A 443 -1.26 4.29 2.52
N GLU A 444 -0.01 4.72 2.34
CA GLU A 444 1.21 4.14 2.94
C GLU A 444 2.13 5.17 3.60
N ASP A 445 3.21 4.69 4.22
CA ASP A 445 4.25 5.51 4.83
C ASP A 445 5.52 5.62 3.96
N ILE A 446 5.82 4.58 3.18
CA ILE A 446 7.01 4.43 2.36
C ILE A 446 6.58 3.84 1.01
N ILE A 447 7.06 4.43 -0.10
CA ILE A 447 6.97 3.83 -1.44
C ILE A 447 8.34 3.25 -1.78
N SER A 448 8.39 1.99 -2.18
CA SER A 448 9.60 1.27 -2.59
C SER A 448 9.50 0.87 -4.07
N ASN A 449 10.51 1.26 -4.84
CA ASN A 449 10.65 0.94 -6.25
C ASN A 449 11.94 0.14 -6.44
N SER A 450 11.82 -1.11 -6.88
CA SER A 450 12.96 -2.01 -7.10
C SER A 450 13.27 -2.19 -8.59
N TRP A 451 13.05 -1.14 -9.37
CA TRP A 451 13.20 -1.13 -10.83
C TRP A 451 13.76 0.23 -11.28
N GLY A 452 14.22 0.29 -12.53
CA GLY A 452 14.68 1.53 -13.15
C GLY A 452 14.96 1.32 -14.63
N ILE A 453 14.45 2.23 -15.47
CA ILE A 453 14.61 2.16 -16.93
C ILE A 453 15.14 3.51 -17.43
N SER A 454 16.24 3.46 -18.18
CA SER A 454 17.03 4.66 -18.55
C SER A 454 16.37 5.55 -19.62
N THR A 455 15.36 5.03 -20.32
CA THR A 455 14.60 5.75 -21.35
C THR A 455 13.18 5.20 -21.34
N PHE A 456 12.21 5.98 -20.86
CA PHE A 456 10.80 5.59 -20.87
C PHE A 456 9.95 6.73 -21.42
N VAL A 457 8.98 6.39 -22.27
CA VAL A 457 7.81 7.21 -22.51
C VAL A 457 6.88 6.87 -21.36
N TYR A 458 6.75 7.76 -20.38
CA TYR A 458 5.70 7.61 -19.38
C TYR A 458 4.35 7.87 -20.03
N ASP A 459 3.32 7.24 -19.46
CA ASP A 459 1.95 7.72 -19.59
C ASP A 459 1.36 7.53 -21.00
N ILE A 460 0.96 6.29 -21.32
CA ILE A 460 0.07 6.09 -22.48
C ILE A 460 -1.29 6.77 -22.21
N THR A 461 -1.60 7.02 -20.93
CA THR A 461 -2.87 7.54 -20.42
C THR A 461 -2.91 9.04 -20.08
N GLY A 462 -1.84 9.79 -20.40
CA GLY A 462 -1.64 11.17 -19.96
C GLY A 462 -2.83 12.13 -20.05
#